data_AF-A0A520G488-F1
#
_entry.id   AF-A0A520G488-F1
#
_cell.length_a   1.000
_cell.length_b   1.000
_cell.length_c   1.000
_cell.angle_alpha   90.00
_cell.angle_beta   90.00
_cell.angle_gamma   90.00
#
_symmetry.space_group_name_H-M   'P 1'
#
loop_
_entity.id
_entity.type
_entity.pdbx_description
1 polymer ?
#
loop_
_entity_poly.entity_id
_entity_poly.type
_entity_poly.pdbx_seq_one_letter_code
_entity_poly.pdbx_strand_id
1 'polypeptide(L)'
;LEHVGWAFCLRQQPERALEVLERCRRICTEHGERWLLSWILTFLGLALWMRSDLERAGEHLREALAVKRPFHDALGIAVVMEILSWVAAAEGDAEWSARLMGAVRRVWEPLGDYPGGFELRGWSETTSREIRTRLGGNAFDSAFAEGRLLGTEQAIAYALGEAPPAKDESSSDDALISSLTPREAQVADMLAEGMTNKQIAQALVVAPRTVETHIEHIFTKLGVNSRTQVAVLIAAQRS
;
A
#
# COMPACT_ATOMS: atom_id res chain seq x y z
N LEU A 1 -14.27 13.07 21.73
CA LEU A 1 -13.16 13.82 22.41
C LEU A 1 -11.86 13.68 21.61
N GLU A 2 -11.74 12.65 20.77
CA GLU A 2 -10.63 12.48 19.82
C GLU A 2 -10.48 13.69 18.88
N HIS A 3 -11.58 14.27 18.42
CA HIS A 3 -11.55 15.51 17.61
C HIS A 3 -10.91 16.70 18.34
N VAL A 4 -10.97 16.75 19.68
CA VAL A 4 -10.31 17.80 20.47
C VAL A 4 -8.80 17.55 20.54
N GLY A 5 -8.38 16.30 20.70
CA GLY A 5 -6.96 15.92 20.62
C GLY A 5 -6.36 16.26 19.27
N TRP A 6 -7.06 15.89 18.19
CA TRP A 6 -6.72 16.29 16.82
C TRP A 6 -6.59 17.82 16.65
N ALA A 7 -7.57 18.57 17.14
CA ALA A 7 -7.54 20.04 17.06
C ALA A 7 -6.35 20.67 17.81
N PHE A 8 -5.88 20.04 18.90
CA PHE A 8 -4.65 20.48 19.56
C PHE A 8 -3.39 20.18 18.75
N CYS A 9 -3.32 19.03 18.07
CA CYS A 9 -2.22 18.74 17.13
C CYS A 9 -2.16 19.78 16.00
N LEU A 10 -3.30 20.13 15.40
CA LEU A 10 -3.39 21.18 14.38
C LEU A 10 -2.87 22.54 14.85
N ARG A 11 -3.09 22.86 16.12
CA ARG A 11 -2.63 24.11 16.74
C ARG A 11 -1.20 24.04 17.26
N GLN A 12 -0.45 22.98 16.94
CA GLN A 12 0.91 22.77 17.41
C GLN A 12 0.99 22.75 18.95
N GLN A 13 -0.01 22.16 19.62
CA GLN A 13 -0.11 22.02 21.08
C GLN A 13 -0.09 20.54 21.51
N PRO A 14 1.02 19.80 21.27
CA PRO A 14 1.06 18.36 21.47
C PRO A 14 0.86 17.95 22.94
N GLU A 15 1.26 18.77 23.92
CA GLU A 15 1.09 18.48 25.35
C GLU A 15 -0.39 18.35 25.73
N ARG A 16 -1.21 19.29 25.23
CA ARG A 16 -2.66 19.31 25.48
C ARG A 16 -3.36 18.20 24.72
N ALA A 17 -2.87 17.87 23.52
CA ALA A 17 -3.34 16.72 22.77
C ALA A 17 -3.13 15.43 23.56
N LEU A 18 -1.90 15.19 24.06
CA LEU A 18 -1.54 14.01 24.85
C LEU A 18 -2.41 13.88 26.11
N GLU A 19 -2.61 14.96 26.86
CA GLU A 19 -3.42 14.94 28.08
C GLU A 19 -4.87 14.47 27.80
N VAL A 20 -5.50 15.05 26.77
CA VAL A 20 -6.88 14.72 26.41
C VAL A 20 -6.98 13.31 25.82
N LEU A 21 -6.07 12.96 24.92
CA LEU A 21 -6.09 11.68 24.22
C LEU A 21 -5.79 10.51 25.17
N GLU A 22 -4.88 10.68 26.13
CA GLU A 22 -4.57 9.63 27.12
C GLU A 22 -5.74 9.37 28.07
N ARG A 23 -6.50 10.42 28.41
CA ARG A 23 -7.78 10.25 29.12
C ARG A 23 -8.79 9.48 28.26
N CYS A 24 -8.91 9.80 26.97
CA CYS A 24 -9.81 9.09 26.06
C CYS A 24 -9.42 7.63 25.91
N ARG A 25 -8.11 7.35 25.79
CA ARG A 25 -7.55 6.00 25.65
C ARG A 25 -7.99 5.11 26.81
N ARG A 26 -7.81 5.57 28.05
CA ARG A 26 -8.24 4.85 29.26
C ARG A 26 -9.73 4.52 29.25
N ILE A 27 -10.58 5.50 28.93
CA ILE A 27 -12.03 5.31 28.87
C ILE A 27 -12.41 4.26 27.82
N CYS A 28 -11.82 4.32 26.62
CA CYS A 28 -12.11 3.36 25.55
C CYS A 28 -11.64 1.95 25.91
N THR A 29 -10.45 1.82 26.51
CA THR A 29 -9.92 0.54 26.99
C THR A 29 -10.83 -0.08 28.06
N GLU A 30 -11.31 0.71 29.03
CA GLU A 30 -12.22 0.25 30.08
C GLU A 30 -13.56 -0.26 29.53
N HIS A 31 -14.03 0.31 28.41
CA HIS A 31 -15.31 -0.04 27.80
C HIS A 31 -15.17 -1.06 26.66
N GLY A 32 -13.95 -1.50 26.34
CA GLY A 32 -13.69 -2.40 25.22
C GLY A 32 -13.99 -1.80 23.85
N GLU A 33 -14.09 -0.48 23.75
CA GLU A 33 -14.29 0.22 22.48
C GLU A 33 -12.96 0.19 21.71
N ARG A 34 -12.93 -0.52 20.56
CA ARG A 34 -11.70 -0.72 19.77
C ARG A 34 -11.58 0.24 18.59
N TRP A 35 -12.67 0.58 17.92
CA TRP A 35 -12.60 1.37 16.69
C TRP A 35 -12.25 2.84 16.98
N LEU A 36 -12.90 3.47 17.95
CA LEU A 36 -12.56 4.78 18.48
C LEU A 36 -11.17 4.80 19.12
N LEU A 37 -10.82 3.74 19.87
CA LEU A 37 -9.46 3.59 20.42
C LEU A 37 -8.40 3.68 19.33
N SER A 38 -8.61 3.04 18.17
CA SER A 38 -7.67 3.11 17.04
C SER A 38 -7.46 4.55 16.54
N TRP A 39 -8.48 5.39 16.53
CA TRP A 39 -8.36 6.81 16.17
C TRP A 39 -7.64 7.63 17.25
N ILE A 40 -7.89 7.33 18.52
CA ILE A 40 -7.17 7.97 19.64
C ILE A 40 -5.68 7.65 19.56
N LEU A 41 -5.32 6.39 19.29
CA LEU A 41 -3.95 5.94 19.09
C LEU A 41 -3.28 6.63 17.89
N THR A 42 -4.01 6.83 16.79
CA THR A 42 -3.52 7.61 15.63
C THR A 42 -3.08 9.03 16.04
N PHE A 43 -3.91 9.75 16.80
CA PHE A 43 -3.59 11.12 17.20
C PHE A 43 -2.58 11.20 18.36
N LEU A 44 -2.50 10.17 19.22
CA LEU A 44 -1.40 10.03 20.18
C LEU A 44 -0.07 9.89 19.45
N GLY A 45 -0.03 9.02 18.44
CA GLY A 45 1.14 8.85 17.58
C GLY A 45 1.60 10.15 16.94
N LEU A 46 0.66 10.92 16.38
CA LEU A 46 0.97 12.24 15.82
C LEU A 46 1.53 13.21 16.87
N ALA A 47 0.89 13.33 18.03
CA ALA A 47 1.33 14.23 19.08
C ALA A 47 2.72 13.86 19.63
N LEU A 48 3.03 12.57 19.71
CA LEU A 48 4.35 12.05 20.12
C LEU A 48 5.42 12.30 19.05
N TRP A 49 5.08 12.14 17.78
CA TRP A 49 5.97 12.51 16.67
C TRP A 49 6.37 14.00 16.72
N MET A 50 5.41 14.89 16.98
CA MET A 50 5.67 16.33 17.17
C MET A 50 6.59 16.63 18.36
N ARG A 51 6.66 15.71 19.33
CA ARG A 51 7.54 15.77 20.51
C ARG A 51 8.85 15.02 20.33
N SER A 52 9.08 14.44 19.14
CA SER A 52 10.22 13.57 18.83
C SER A 52 10.32 12.32 19.72
N ASP A 53 9.21 11.89 20.33
CA ASP A 53 9.09 10.61 21.05
C ASP A 53 8.71 9.51 20.04
N LEU A 54 9.66 9.18 19.17
CA LEU A 54 9.42 8.41 17.94
C LEU A 54 9.09 6.94 18.21
N GLU A 55 9.72 6.34 19.22
CA GLU A 55 9.48 4.96 19.64
C GLU A 55 8.00 4.76 20.01
N ARG A 56 7.51 5.56 20.96
CA ARG A 56 6.11 5.49 21.40
C ARG A 56 5.14 5.93 20.32
N ALA A 57 5.53 6.87 19.45
CA ALA A 57 4.73 7.23 18.29
C ALA A 57 4.51 6.02 17.38
N GLY A 58 5.60 5.32 17.03
CA GLY A 58 5.57 4.12 16.21
C GLY A 58 4.75 2.99 16.82
N GLU A 59 4.87 2.75 18.13
CA GLU A 59 4.08 1.74 18.85
C GLU A 59 2.57 2.00 18.73
N HIS A 60 2.13 3.21 19.09
CA HIS A 60 0.70 3.55 19.03
C HIS A 60 0.15 3.53 17.60
N LEU A 61 0.94 3.95 16.62
CA LEU A 61 0.52 3.93 15.22
C LEU A 61 0.40 2.50 14.68
N ARG A 62 1.33 1.59 15.00
CA ARG A 62 1.24 0.18 14.60
C ARG A 62 0.07 -0.51 15.29
N GLU A 63 -0.18 -0.22 16.57
CA GLU A 63 -1.37 -0.71 17.28
C GLU A 63 -2.66 -0.21 16.62
N ALA A 64 -2.74 1.09 16.30
CA ALA A 64 -3.87 1.66 15.58
C ALA A 64 -4.10 0.98 14.23
N LEU A 65 -3.04 0.76 13.45
CA LEU A 65 -3.10 0.11 12.14
C LEU A 65 -3.60 -1.33 12.25
N ALA A 66 -3.08 -2.09 13.20
CA ALA A 66 -3.50 -3.47 13.46
C ALA A 66 -4.97 -3.57 13.83
N VAL A 67 -5.49 -2.62 14.62
CA VAL A 67 -6.92 -2.56 14.96
C VAL A 67 -7.75 -2.17 13.74
N LYS A 68 -7.31 -1.21 12.92
CA LYS A 68 -8.06 -0.71 11.76
C LYS A 68 -8.16 -1.71 10.60
N ARG A 69 -7.13 -2.55 10.42
CA ARG A 69 -7.04 -3.57 9.35
C ARG A 69 -8.31 -4.45 9.23
N PRO A 70 -8.78 -5.16 10.28
CA PRO A 70 -9.99 -5.99 10.20
C PRO A 70 -11.31 -5.20 10.08
N PHE A 71 -11.31 -3.90 10.41
CA PHE A 71 -12.49 -3.04 10.20
C PHE A 71 -12.57 -2.47 8.78
N HIS A 72 -11.56 -2.70 7.95
CA HIS A 72 -11.44 -2.10 6.61
C HIS A 72 -11.61 -0.57 6.63
N ASP A 73 -11.11 0.09 7.68
CA ASP A 73 -11.14 1.55 7.85
C ASP A 73 -10.11 2.21 6.91
N ALA A 74 -10.45 2.29 5.63
CA ALA A 74 -9.53 2.74 4.58
C ALA A 74 -8.97 4.15 4.83
N LEU A 75 -9.80 5.07 5.34
CA LEU A 75 -9.36 6.42 5.69
C LEU A 75 -8.39 6.40 6.87
N GLY A 76 -8.73 5.70 7.95
CA GLY A 76 -7.85 5.60 9.12
C GLY A 76 -6.53 4.90 8.82
N ILE A 77 -6.55 3.86 7.97
CA ILE A 77 -5.35 3.17 7.49
C ILE A 77 -4.43 4.14 6.75
N ALA A 78 -4.98 4.91 5.81
CA ALA A 78 -4.21 5.87 5.03
C ALA A 78 -3.57 6.95 5.91
N VAL A 79 -4.33 7.49 6.88
CA VAL A 79 -3.83 8.49 7.85
C VAL A 79 -2.70 7.91 8.72
N VAL A 80 -2.89 6.71 9.28
CA VAL A 80 -1.88 6.08 10.15
C VAL A 80 -0.59 5.79 9.39
N MET A 81 -0.70 5.24 8.19
CA MET A 81 0.47 4.91 7.37
C MET A 81 1.21 6.18 6.92
N GLU A 82 0.50 7.27 6.63
CA GLU A 82 1.11 8.58 6.35
C GLU A 82 1.95 9.05 7.55
N ILE A 83 1.40 9.01 8.76
CA ILE A 83 2.13 9.44 9.98
C ILE A 83 3.31 8.50 10.28
N LEU A 84 3.16 7.18 10.07
CA LEU A 84 4.26 6.22 10.21
C LEU A 84 5.43 6.54 9.26
N SER A 85 5.14 7.02 8.04
CA SER A 85 6.20 7.46 7.13
C SER A 85 6.99 8.64 7.69
N TRP A 86 6.34 9.53 8.45
CA TRP A 86 7.02 10.68 9.07
C TRP A 86 7.82 10.28 10.31
N VAL A 87 7.34 9.30 11.08
CA VAL A 87 8.10 8.69 12.17
C VAL A 87 9.37 8.04 11.61
N ALA A 88 9.25 7.22 10.56
CA ALA A 88 10.38 6.61 9.86
C ALA A 88 11.43 7.65 9.40
N ALA A 89 10.96 8.75 8.81
CA ALA A 89 11.83 9.83 8.36
C ALA A 89 12.61 10.45 9.54
N ALA A 90 11.92 10.72 10.65
CA ALA A 90 12.51 11.29 11.86
C ALA A 90 13.46 10.33 12.58
N GLU A 91 13.21 9.01 12.52
CA GLU A 91 14.09 7.96 13.07
C GLU A 91 15.39 7.80 12.26
N GLY A 92 15.43 8.36 11.05
CA GLY A 92 16.59 8.29 10.19
C GLY A 92 16.46 7.26 9.06
N ASP A 93 15.39 6.46 9.03
CA ASP A 93 15.15 5.48 7.98
C ASP A 93 14.45 6.13 6.77
N ALA A 94 15.25 6.89 6.03
CA ALA A 94 14.77 7.66 4.89
C ALA A 94 14.27 6.74 3.75
N GLU A 95 14.87 5.56 3.58
CA GLU A 95 14.50 4.62 2.51
C GLU A 95 13.17 3.93 2.83
N TRP A 96 13.01 3.42 4.06
CA TRP A 96 11.74 2.85 4.52
C TRP A 96 10.62 3.90 4.44
N SER A 97 10.91 5.13 4.85
CA SER A 97 9.97 6.25 4.75
C SER A 97 9.55 6.53 3.31
N ALA A 98 10.49 6.68 2.37
CA ALA A 98 10.19 6.92 0.95
C ALA A 98 9.31 5.81 0.35
N ARG A 99 9.64 4.54 0.65
CA ARG A 99 8.84 3.39 0.22
C ARG A 99 7.45 3.40 0.85
N LEU A 100 7.32 3.71 2.14
CA LEU A 100 6.03 3.83 2.80
C LEU A 100 5.20 4.98 2.22
N MET A 101 5.78 6.13 1.90
CA MET A 101 5.09 7.24 1.22
C MET A 101 4.53 6.82 -0.14
N GLY A 102 5.28 6.02 -0.91
CA GLY A 102 4.80 5.45 -2.16
C GLY A 102 3.58 4.54 -1.97
N ALA A 103 3.64 3.67 -0.98
CA ALA A 103 2.56 2.74 -0.63
C ALA A 103 1.30 3.48 -0.16
N VAL A 104 1.47 4.50 0.68
CA VAL A 104 0.39 5.36 1.17
C VAL A 104 -0.35 6.03 0.01
N ARG A 105 0.36 6.48 -1.03
CA ARG A 105 -0.27 7.10 -2.21
C ARG A 105 -1.20 6.15 -2.95
N ARG A 106 -0.87 4.85 -2.99
CA ARG A 106 -1.74 3.82 -3.58
C ARG A 106 -3.01 3.61 -2.75
N VAL A 107 -2.90 3.69 -1.42
CA VAL A 107 -4.04 3.58 -0.49
C VAL A 107 -4.98 4.79 -0.60
N TRP A 108 -4.43 6.00 -0.84
CA TRP A 108 -5.22 7.21 -1.03
C TRP A 108 -5.97 7.27 -2.37
N GLU A 109 -5.45 6.66 -3.45
CA GLU A 109 -6.03 6.77 -4.80
C GLU A 109 -7.54 6.46 -4.89
N PRO A 110 -8.06 5.34 -4.35
CA PRO A 110 -9.49 5.04 -4.40
C PRO A 110 -10.34 5.98 -3.55
N LEU A 111 -9.76 6.63 -2.54
CA LEU A 111 -10.46 7.57 -1.66
C LEU A 111 -10.67 8.94 -2.34
N GLY A 112 -10.04 9.17 -3.49
CA GLY A 112 -10.16 10.39 -4.26
C GLY A 112 -9.29 11.52 -3.73
N ASP A 113 -9.59 12.74 -4.20
CA ASP A 113 -8.81 13.93 -3.83
C ASP A 113 -8.94 14.16 -2.31
N TYR A 114 -7.78 14.29 -1.68
CA TYR A 114 -7.59 14.40 -0.23
C TYR A 114 -8.64 15.34 0.40
N PRO A 115 -9.65 14.85 1.14
CA PRO A 115 -10.60 15.72 1.79
C PRO A 115 -9.85 16.44 2.90
N GLY A 116 -9.75 17.77 2.80
CA GLY A 116 -8.94 18.65 3.64
C GLY A 116 -9.31 18.73 5.13
N GLY A 117 -9.65 17.61 5.78
CA GLY A 117 -9.97 17.55 7.21
C GLY A 117 -8.76 17.37 8.13
N PHE A 118 -7.64 16.81 7.62
CA PHE A 118 -6.49 16.44 8.45
C PHE A 118 -5.21 17.26 8.22
N GLU A 119 -5.16 18.28 7.35
CA GLU A 119 -3.96 19.13 7.10
C GLU A 119 -2.61 18.38 6.85
N LEU A 120 -2.63 17.05 6.65
CA LEU A 120 -1.46 16.19 6.52
C LEU A 120 -0.59 16.56 5.31
N ARG A 121 -1.16 17.23 4.30
CA ARG A 121 -0.44 17.64 3.09
C ARG A 121 0.81 18.47 3.42
N GLY A 122 0.71 19.44 4.33
CA GLY A 122 1.84 20.31 4.66
C GLY A 122 2.99 19.55 5.34
N TRP A 123 2.66 18.64 6.25
CA TRP A 123 3.64 17.76 6.89
C TRP A 123 4.24 16.77 5.89
N SER A 124 3.41 16.11 5.07
CA SER A 124 3.84 15.20 4.01
C SER A 124 4.81 15.85 3.01
N GLU A 125 4.52 17.06 2.54
CA GLU A 125 5.39 17.80 1.63
C GLU A 125 6.71 18.22 2.28
N THR A 126 6.69 18.55 3.57
CA THR A 126 7.90 18.92 4.32
C THR A 126 8.78 17.70 4.51
N THR A 127 8.22 16.60 5.01
CA THR A 127 8.92 15.33 5.17
C THR A 127 9.45 14.80 3.83
N SER A 128 8.66 14.88 2.75
CA SER A 128 9.12 14.46 1.41
C SER A 128 10.37 15.22 0.96
N ARG A 129 10.42 16.54 1.19
CA ARG A 129 11.58 17.37 0.86
C ARG A 129 12.80 16.97 1.69
N GLU A 130 12.63 16.77 2.99
CA GLU A 130 13.71 16.35 3.89
C GLU A 130 14.32 15.02 3.48
N ILE A 131 13.48 14.02 3.19
CA ILE A 131 13.92 12.69 2.74
C ILE A 131 14.67 12.81 1.40
N ARG A 132 14.12 13.57 0.43
CA ARG A 132 14.78 13.80 -0.87
C ARG A 132 16.15 14.44 -0.73
N THR A 133 16.31 15.38 0.20
CA THR A 133 17.62 15.99 0.49
C THR A 133 18.59 14.98 1.10
N ARG A 134 18.13 14.07 1.96
CA ARG A 134 18.97 13.08 2.64
C ARG A 134 19.36 11.87 1.77
N LEU A 135 18.42 11.32 1.01
CA LEU A 135 18.66 10.16 0.12
C LEU A 135 19.20 10.54 -1.26
N GLY A 136 18.92 11.76 -1.70
CA GLY A 136 19.05 12.15 -3.11
C GLY A 136 17.79 11.76 -3.91
N GLY A 137 17.53 12.53 -4.97
CA GLY A 137 16.29 12.40 -5.77
C GLY A 137 16.09 11.01 -6.38
N ASN A 138 17.12 10.44 -7.01
CA ASN A 138 17.00 9.15 -7.68
C ASN A 138 16.68 7.99 -6.71
N ALA A 139 17.33 7.96 -5.54
CA ALA A 139 17.08 6.92 -4.54
C ALA A 139 15.69 7.08 -3.91
N PHE A 140 15.26 8.32 -3.66
CA PHE A 140 13.90 8.60 -3.23
C PHE A 140 12.87 8.12 -4.26
N ASP A 141 13.04 8.49 -5.54
CA ASP A 141 12.08 8.16 -6.58
C ASP A 141 12.01 6.64 -6.81
N SER A 142 13.13 5.92 -6.69
CA SER A 142 13.16 4.44 -6.74
C SER A 142 12.38 3.81 -5.58
N ALA A 143 12.72 4.16 -4.33
CA ALA A 143 12.05 3.61 -3.16
C ALA A 143 10.55 3.95 -3.16
N PHE A 144 10.20 5.18 -3.53
CA PHE A 144 8.81 5.60 -3.68
C PHE A 144 8.07 4.78 -4.74
N ALA A 145 8.70 4.53 -5.91
CA ALA A 145 8.13 3.70 -6.95
C ALA A 145 7.92 2.25 -6.50
N GLU A 146 8.86 1.67 -5.75
CA GLU A 146 8.70 0.33 -5.16
C GLU A 146 7.49 0.28 -4.22
N GLY A 147 7.33 1.30 -3.38
CA GLY A 147 6.18 1.40 -2.47
C GLY A 147 4.85 1.46 -3.20
N ARG A 148 4.79 2.20 -4.32
CA ARG A 148 3.60 2.35 -5.17
C ARG A 148 3.11 1.03 -5.77
N LEU A 149 3.99 0.03 -5.88
CA LEU A 149 3.65 -1.30 -6.40
C LEU A 149 2.97 -2.18 -5.35
N LEU A 150 3.05 -1.83 -4.06
CA LEU A 150 2.41 -2.61 -3.01
C LEU A 150 0.89 -2.47 -3.09
N GLY A 151 0.19 -3.61 -3.15
CA GLY A 151 -1.26 -3.64 -2.94
C GLY A 151 -1.63 -3.21 -1.51
N THR A 152 -2.87 -2.80 -1.27
CA THR A 152 -3.30 -2.26 0.06
C THR A 152 -2.92 -3.18 1.23
N GLU A 153 -3.18 -4.48 1.14
CA GLU A 153 -2.83 -5.41 2.22
C GLU A 153 -1.32 -5.59 2.42
N GLN A 154 -0.55 -5.63 1.33
CA GLN A 154 0.92 -5.69 1.39
C GLN A 154 1.49 -4.40 1.99
N ALA A 155 0.89 -3.25 1.67
CA ALA A 155 1.28 -1.96 2.21
C ALA A 155 0.99 -1.86 3.72
N ILE A 156 -0.15 -2.40 4.18
CA ILE A 156 -0.48 -2.49 5.61
C ILE A 156 0.52 -3.41 6.33
N ALA A 157 0.78 -4.60 5.79
CA ALA A 157 1.76 -5.54 6.37
C ALA A 157 3.16 -4.90 6.46
N TYR A 158 3.61 -4.28 5.38
CA TYR A 158 4.87 -3.55 5.32
C TYR A 158 4.97 -2.44 6.37
N ALA A 159 3.90 -1.66 6.55
CA ALA A 159 3.84 -0.59 7.56
C ALA A 159 3.85 -1.12 9.00
N LEU A 160 3.28 -2.32 9.24
CA LEU A 160 3.34 -3.02 10.52
C LEU A 160 4.74 -3.60 10.83
N GLY A 161 5.67 -3.55 9.88
CA GLY A 161 6.96 -4.23 10.00
C GLY A 161 6.82 -5.75 9.92
N GLU A 162 5.68 -6.25 9.44
CA GLU A 162 5.56 -7.63 9.01
C GLU A 162 6.50 -7.79 7.81
N ALA A 163 7.33 -8.83 7.81
CA ALA A 163 8.15 -9.13 6.65
C ALA A 163 7.22 -9.13 5.42
N PRO A 164 7.58 -8.44 4.32
CA PRO A 164 6.77 -8.50 3.11
C PRO A 164 6.55 -9.98 2.83
N PRO A 165 5.28 -10.44 2.64
CA PRO A 165 5.06 -11.83 2.29
C PRO A 165 5.97 -12.10 1.10
N ALA A 166 6.88 -13.07 1.26
CA ALA A 166 7.87 -13.39 0.25
C ALA A 166 7.11 -13.66 -1.05
N LYS A 167 7.12 -12.69 -1.99
CA LYS A 167 6.40 -12.71 -3.27
C LYS A 167 5.29 -13.78 -3.34
N ASP A 168 4.18 -13.55 -2.66
CA ASP A 168 2.95 -14.31 -2.95
C ASP A 168 2.27 -13.70 -4.21
N GLU A 169 3.07 -13.42 -5.25
CA GLU A 169 2.58 -13.19 -6.62
C GLU A 169 2.01 -14.50 -7.19
N SER A 170 2.46 -15.66 -6.70
CA SER A 170 1.97 -16.97 -7.13
C SER A 170 0.49 -17.18 -6.82
N SER A 171 -0.05 -16.76 -5.67
CA SER A 171 -1.43 -17.13 -5.30
C SER A 171 -2.52 -16.44 -6.15
N SER A 172 -2.34 -15.17 -6.53
CA SER A 172 -3.30 -14.46 -7.39
C SER A 172 -3.07 -14.73 -8.87
N ASP A 173 -1.81 -14.82 -9.31
CA ASP A 173 -1.51 -15.09 -10.71
C ASP A 173 -1.82 -16.56 -11.05
N ASP A 174 -1.61 -17.52 -10.14
CA ASP A 174 -2.07 -18.90 -10.32
C ASP A 174 -3.59 -18.97 -10.42
N ALA A 175 -4.31 -18.20 -9.61
CA ALA A 175 -5.77 -18.14 -9.69
C ALA A 175 -6.24 -17.55 -11.04
N LEU A 176 -5.60 -16.49 -11.54
CA LEU A 176 -5.91 -15.90 -12.83
C LEU A 176 -5.55 -16.82 -14.00
N ILE A 177 -4.38 -17.46 -13.96
CA ILE A 177 -3.95 -18.41 -15.00
C ILE A 177 -4.84 -19.66 -15.00
N SER A 178 -5.25 -20.16 -13.81
CA SER A 178 -6.20 -21.27 -13.70
C SER A 178 -7.62 -20.94 -14.20
N SER A 179 -7.95 -19.65 -14.34
CA SER A 179 -9.23 -19.19 -14.90
C SER A 179 -9.28 -19.23 -16.44
N LEU A 180 -8.13 -19.44 -17.09
CA LEU A 180 -8.06 -19.62 -18.53
C LEU A 180 -8.74 -20.93 -18.93
N THR A 181 -9.50 -20.89 -20.02
CA THR A 181 -10.01 -22.12 -20.63
C THR A 181 -8.83 -22.97 -21.14
N PRO A 182 -9.01 -24.29 -21.33
CA PRO A 182 -7.95 -25.15 -21.86
C PRO A 182 -7.33 -24.64 -23.16
N ARG A 183 -8.14 -23.97 -24.01
CA ARG A 183 -7.66 -23.41 -25.27
C ARG A 183 -6.89 -22.12 -25.09
N GLU A 184 -7.31 -21.25 -24.18
CA GLU A 184 -6.59 -20.02 -23.84
C GLU A 184 -5.26 -20.32 -23.17
N ALA A 185 -5.20 -21.33 -22.29
CA ALA A 185 -3.96 -21.79 -21.67
C ALA A 185 -2.93 -22.26 -22.72
N GLN A 186 -3.35 -23.09 -23.68
CA GLN A 186 -2.47 -23.51 -24.80
C GLN A 186 -1.94 -22.33 -25.61
N VAL A 187 -2.78 -21.33 -25.90
CA VAL A 187 -2.34 -20.13 -26.62
C VAL A 187 -1.38 -19.29 -25.77
N ALA A 188 -1.64 -19.15 -24.46
CA ALA A 188 -0.77 -18.44 -23.52
C ALA A 188 0.60 -19.11 -23.39
N ASP A 189 0.67 -20.44 -23.38
CA ASP A 189 1.93 -21.20 -23.38
C ASP A 189 2.75 -20.92 -24.65
N MET A 190 2.12 -21.01 -25.83
CA MET A 190 2.80 -20.74 -27.11
C MET A 190 3.21 -19.26 -27.24
N LEU A 191 2.46 -18.34 -26.64
CA LEU A 191 2.85 -16.94 -26.52
C LEU A 191 4.11 -16.77 -25.67
N ALA A 192 4.18 -17.49 -24.53
CA ALA A 192 5.32 -17.47 -23.62
C ALA A 192 6.59 -18.06 -24.26
N GLU A 193 6.43 -19.03 -25.17
CA GLU A 193 7.50 -19.57 -26.03
C GLU A 193 7.94 -18.60 -27.14
N GLY A 194 7.31 -17.42 -27.26
CA GLY A 194 7.66 -16.40 -28.25
C GLY A 194 7.11 -16.66 -29.65
N MET A 195 6.19 -17.63 -29.82
CA MET A 195 5.59 -17.94 -31.12
C MET A 195 4.71 -16.78 -31.60
N THR A 196 4.78 -16.43 -32.88
CA THR A 196 3.92 -15.42 -33.53
C THR A 196 2.48 -15.95 -33.74
N ASN A 197 1.51 -15.06 -33.93
CA ASN A 197 0.11 -15.45 -34.18
C ASN A 197 -0.02 -16.44 -35.37
N LYS A 198 0.81 -16.27 -36.41
CA LYS A 198 0.84 -17.18 -37.57
C LYS A 198 1.36 -18.57 -37.19
N GLN A 199 2.40 -18.64 -36.37
CA GLN A 199 2.97 -19.92 -35.90
C GLN A 199 1.99 -20.64 -34.96
N ILE A 200 1.33 -19.90 -34.06
CA ILE A 200 0.29 -20.45 -33.17
C ILE A 200 -0.87 -20.97 -34.01
N ALA A 201 -1.34 -20.20 -35.00
CA ALA A 201 -2.43 -20.62 -35.89
C ALA A 201 -2.09 -21.90 -36.66
N GLN A 202 -0.85 -22.03 -37.13
CA GLN A 202 -0.35 -23.23 -37.80
C GLN A 202 -0.31 -24.44 -36.84
N ALA A 203 0.23 -24.26 -35.64
CA ALA A 203 0.34 -25.33 -34.64
C ALA A 203 -1.03 -25.83 -34.18
N LEU A 204 -1.99 -24.91 -34.09
CA LEU A 204 -3.34 -25.17 -33.62
C LEU A 204 -4.33 -25.55 -34.73
N VAL A 205 -3.89 -25.52 -35.99
CA VAL A 205 -4.70 -25.76 -37.21
C VAL A 205 -5.96 -24.88 -37.23
N VAL A 206 -5.78 -23.57 -37.06
CA VAL A 206 -6.85 -22.56 -37.07
C VAL A 206 -6.46 -21.33 -37.91
N ALA A 207 -7.40 -20.42 -38.14
CA ALA A 207 -7.10 -19.15 -38.80
C ALA A 207 -6.35 -18.19 -37.84
N PRO A 208 -5.44 -17.32 -38.35
CA PRO A 208 -4.76 -16.31 -37.52
C PRO A 208 -5.71 -15.41 -36.74
N ARG A 209 -6.87 -15.08 -37.32
CA ARG A 209 -7.93 -14.28 -36.69
C ARG A 209 -8.48 -14.93 -35.41
N THR A 210 -8.58 -16.25 -35.38
CA THR A 210 -9.04 -17.00 -34.20
C THR A 210 -8.02 -16.89 -33.06
N VAL A 211 -6.73 -16.90 -33.38
CA VAL A 211 -5.66 -16.70 -32.39
C VAL A 211 -5.71 -15.28 -31.83
N GLU A 212 -5.93 -14.25 -32.66
CA GLU A 212 -6.11 -12.87 -32.20
C GLU A 212 -7.23 -12.76 -31.15
N THR A 213 -8.39 -13.36 -31.42
CA THR A 213 -9.50 -13.38 -30.45
C THR A 213 -9.14 -14.08 -29.14
N HIS A 214 -8.43 -15.21 -29.20
CA HIS A 214 -7.96 -15.87 -27.98
C HIS A 214 -6.99 -14.99 -27.19
N ILE A 215 -6.09 -14.27 -27.87
CA ILE A 215 -5.14 -13.34 -27.22
C ILE A 215 -5.87 -12.18 -26.54
N GLU A 216 -6.88 -11.59 -27.19
CA GLU A 216 -7.69 -10.52 -26.61
C GLU A 216 -8.42 -10.99 -25.34
N HIS A 217 -8.97 -12.20 -25.36
CA HIS A 217 -9.62 -12.79 -24.20
C HIS A 217 -8.62 -13.11 -23.08
N ILE A 218 -7.42 -13.61 -23.41
CA ILE A 218 -6.34 -13.85 -22.44
C ILE A 218 -5.91 -12.53 -21.79
N PHE A 219 -5.72 -11.47 -22.57
CA PHE A 219 -5.36 -10.14 -22.06
C PHE A 219 -6.42 -9.63 -21.09
N THR A 220 -7.69 -9.75 -21.48
CA THR A 220 -8.82 -9.33 -20.63
C THR A 220 -8.88 -10.14 -19.33
N LYS A 221 -8.71 -11.47 -19.39
CA LYS A 221 -8.79 -12.35 -18.21
C LYS A 221 -7.60 -12.20 -17.27
N LEU A 222 -6.40 -11.99 -17.80
CA LEU A 222 -5.18 -11.83 -17.03
C LEU A 222 -4.92 -10.37 -16.61
N GLY A 223 -5.74 -9.41 -17.06
CA GLY A 223 -5.56 -8.00 -16.76
C GLY A 223 -4.31 -7.37 -17.39
N VAL A 224 -3.80 -7.96 -18.48
CA VAL A 224 -2.57 -7.54 -19.15
C VAL A 224 -2.86 -6.95 -20.53
N ASN A 225 -1.89 -6.24 -21.08
CA ASN A 225 -2.02 -5.45 -22.29
C ASN A 225 -0.88 -5.72 -23.30
N SER A 226 -0.03 -6.72 -23.04
CA SER A 226 1.04 -7.12 -23.94
C SER A 226 1.39 -8.61 -23.87
N ARG A 227 1.92 -9.14 -24.97
CA ARG A 227 2.46 -10.53 -25.04
C ARG A 227 3.56 -10.75 -23.99
N THR A 228 4.38 -9.73 -23.75
CA THR A 228 5.53 -9.83 -22.84
C THR A 228 5.06 -10.02 -21.41
N GLN A 229 4.00 -9.33 -20.99
CA GLN A 229 3.40 -9.53 -19.68
C GLN A 229 2.79 -10.93 -19.53
N VAL A 230 2.11 -11.46 -20.56
CA VAL A 230 1.65 -12.87 -20.55
C VAL A 230 2.81 -13.84 -20.36
N ALA A 231 3.92 -13.64 -21.07
CA ALA A 231 5.09 -14.51 -20.96
C ALA A 231 5.71 -14.48 -19.55
N VAL A 232 5.78 -13.31 -18.93
CA VAL A 232 6.28 -13.15 -17.55
C VAL A 232 5.39 -13.89 -16.55
N LEU A 233 4.06 -13.75 -16.65
CA LEU A 233 3.10 -14.43 -15.77
C LEU A 233 3.19 -15.95 -15.89
N ILE A 234 3.22 -16.48 -17.12
CA ILE A 234 3.32 -17.92 -17.36
C ILE A 234 4.67 -18.49 -16.90
N ALA A 235 5.77 -17.73 -17.04
CA ALA A 235 7.08 -18.15 -16.56
C ALA A 235 7.18 -18.18 -15.04
N ALA A 236 6.51 -17.24 -14.35
CA ALA A 236 6.46 -17.18 -12.90
C ALA A 236 5.75 -18.40 -12.28
N GLN A 237 4.70 -18.93 -12.92
CA GLN A 237 4.01 -20.15 -12.45
C GLN A 237 4.84 -21.43 -12.56
N ARG A 238 5.83 -21.48 -13.45
CA ARG A 238 6.64 -22.68 -13.73
C ARG A 238 7.92 -22.77 -12.89
N SER A 239 8.24 -21.73 -12.10
CA SER A 239 9.47 -21.60 -11.30
C SER A 239 9.24 -22.02 -9.86
#